data_AF-A0AAV0XL65-F1
#
_entry.id   AF-A0AAV0XL65-F1
#
_cell.length_a   1.000
_cell.length_b   1.000
_cell.length_c   1.000
_cell.angle_alpha   90.00
_cell.angle_beta   90.00
_cell.angle_gamma   90.00
#
_symmetry.space_group_name_H-M   'P 1'
#
loop_
_entity.id
_entity.type
_entity.pdbx_description
1 polymer ?
#
loop_
_entity_poly.entity_id
_entity_poly.type
_entity_poly.pdbx_seq_one_letter_code
_entity_poly.pdbx_strand_id
1 'polypeptide(L)'
;MNVPELKVKQDVSTRWNSSVIMLERLIQIKAPLSAAITFLPHAPNFLTALEWELISDCLPLLKPFEIMTVELSGEHYPTLSIVIPLIPGLQYTLRNKTTTTAAGTLLKKTAIDVLARRLGILESNKIVAKATFLDPRFKKTGFGLVDNANITEKWITDEINSIMRNTQENETSIMPINREPNLLWEHFDSKVSQIRTTSSTGISASLLIRQYLEMPYLNRTKNPLDFWKQHKNTFPELYSLQLKYLCVPATAVPSERVFSKTGQITNDRRNRLHPKNLDYIVFLNSNINLNL
;
A
#
# COMPACT_ATOMS: atom_id res chain seq x y z
N MET A 1 22.61 9.31 35.01
CA MET A 1 21.83 10.31 34.24
C MET A 1 20.31 10.06 34.22
N ASN A 2 19.72 9.04 34.89
CA ASN A 2 18.26 8.78 34.84
C ASN A 2 17.60 8.88 33.44
N VAL A 3 18.37 8.51 32.41
CA VAL A 3 17.91 8.48 31.01
C VAL A 3 17.64 7.03 30.60
N PRO A 4 16.73 6.80 29.64
CA PRO A 4 16.51 5.46 29.08
C PRO A 4 17.81 4.86 28.54
N GLU A 5 18.01 3.57 28.75
CA GLU A 5 19.18 2.86 28.21
C GLU A 5 19.02 2.68 26.70
N LEU A 6 19.75 3.47 25.91
CA LEU A 6 19.69 3.49 24.45
C LEU A 6 21.04 3.11 23.84
N LYS A 7 21.02 2.18 22.88
CA LYS A 7 22.21 1.81 22.09
C LYS A 7 22.38 2.71 20.86
N VAL A 8 23.61 2.86 20.37
CA VAL A 8 23.85 3.48 19.06
C VAL A 8 23.20 2.62 17.97
N LYS A 9 22.66 3.26 16.94
CA LYS A 9 22.16 2.58 15.74
C LYS A 9 23.10 2.90 14.59
N GLN A 10 23.58 1.86 13.89
CA GLN A 10 24.49 2.04 12.77
C GLN A 10 23.71 2.30 11.49
N ASP A 11 24.26 3.14 10.62
CA ASP A 11 23.78 3.30 9.26
C ASP A 11 24.09 2.07 8.40
N VAL A 12 23.19 1.73 7.49
CA VAL A 12 23.25 0.60 6.58
C VAL A 12 23.09 1.15 5.16
N SER A 13 24.16 1.11 4.37
CA SER A 13 24.22 1.72 3.04
C SER A 13 23.13 1.22 2.07
N THR A 14 22.62 0.00 2.27
CA THR A 14 21.57 -0.58 1.43
C THR A 14 20.15 -0.18 1.84
N ARG A 15 19.97 0.55 2.94
CA ARG A 15 18.65 0.94 3.48
C ARG A 15 18.64 2.40 3.87
N TRP A 16 18.25 3.27 2.96
CA TRP A 16 18.31 4.73 3.16
C TRP A 16 17.67 5.22 4.48
N ASN A 17 16.62 4.54 4.98
CA ASN A 17 15.96 4.92 6.23
C ASN A 17 16.81 4.65 7.49
N SER A 18 17.85 3.81 7.43
CA SER A 18 18.77 3.63 8.56
C SER A 18 19.53 4.90 8.89
N SER A 19 19.86 5.74 7.90
CA SER A 19 20.52 7.02 8.17
C SER A 19 19.62 7.94 8.99
N VAL A 20 18.33 8.02 8.65
CA VAL A 20 17.33 8.81 9.40
C VAL A 20 17.19 8.28 10.83
N ILE A 21 17.06 6.97 10.98
CA ILE A 21 16.92 6.30 12.28
C ILE A 21 18.18 6.48 13.14
N MET A 22 19.36 6.43 12.53
CA MET A 22 20.64 6.68 13.20
C MET A 22 20.71 8.13 13.67
N LEU A 23 20.41 9.11 12.82
CA LEU A 23 20.45 10.53 13.16
C LEU A 23 19.45 10.87 14.28
N GLU A 24 18.25 10.29 14.24
CA GLU A 24 17.28 10.42 15.33
C GLU A 24 17.81 9.87 16.65
N ARG A 25 18.44 8.67 16.62
CA ARG A 25 19.09 8.10 17.80
C ARG A 25 20.25 8.98 18.28
N LEU A 26 21.03 9.53 17.36
CA LEU A 26 22.19 10.36 17.65
C LEU A 26 21.80 11.64 18.41
N ILE A 27 20.68 12.28 18.04
CA ILE A 27 20.12 13.41 18.82
C ILE A 27 19.73 12.96 20.23
N GLN A 28 19.02 11.83 20.38
CA GLN A 28 18.56 11.33 21.69
C GLN A 28 19.72 11.04 22.65
N ILE A 29 20.84 10.53 22.15
CA ILE A 29 22.00 10.17 22.96
C ILE A 29 23.09 11.24 22.98
N LYS A 30 22.84 12.45 22.45
CA LYS A 30 23.85 13.51 22.32
C LYS A 30 24.64 13.73 23.62
N ALA A 31 23.95 13.96 24.74
CA ALA A 31 24.61 14.24 26.02
C ALA A 31 25.40 13.04 26.59
N PRO A 32 24.83 11.82 26.69
CA PRO A 32 25.60 10.63 27.07
C PRO A 32 26.79 10.35 26.14
N LEU A 33 26.63 10.55 24.83
CA LEU A 33 27.68 10.31 23.84
C LEU A 33 28.81 11.33 23.95
N SER A 34 28.49 12.62 24.13
CA SER A 34 29.48 13.67 24.41
C SER A 34 30.31 13.32 25.64
N ALA A 35 29.66 12.89 26.73
CA ALA A 35 30.35 12.48 27.95
C ALA A 35 31.24 11.26 27.69
N ALA A 36 30.72 10.20 27.08
CA ALA A 36 31.47 8.97 26.81
C ALA A 36 32.72 9.22 25.95
N ILE A 37 32.62 10.04 24.92
CA ILE A 37 33.73 10.36 24.00
C ILE A 37 34.90 11.02 24.73
N THR A 38 34.65 11.84 25.76
CA THR A 38 35.73 12.46 26.55
C THR A 38 36.58 11.46 27.33
N PHE A 39 36.05 10.25 27.61
CA PHE A 39 36.76 9.21 28.36
C PHE A 39 37.43 8.15 27.45
N LEU A 40 37.26 8.24 26.12
CA LEU A 40 37.78 7.24 25.19
C LEU A 40 39.16 7.66 24.64
N PRO A 41 40.23 6.86 24.82
CA PRO A 41 41.60 7.22 24.41
C PRO A 41 41.78 7.47 22.91
N HIS A 42 40.93 6.84 22.08
CA HIS A 42 40.95 6.93 20.62
C HIS A 42 39.57 7.29 20.07
N ALA A 43 38.90 8.25 20.71
CA ALA A 43 37.60 8.69 20.25
C ALA A 43 37.69 9.36 18.87
N PRO A 44 36.71 9.13 17.97
CA PRO A 44 36.62 9.90 16.74
C PRO A 44 36.31 11.37 17.03
N ASN A 45 36.63 12.24 16.07
CA ASN A 45 36.23 13.65 16.14
C ASN A 45 34.72 13.76 16.35
N PHE A 46 34.32 14.57 17.32
CA PHE A 46 32.91 14.79 17.60
C PHE A 46 32.30 15.76 16.59
N LEU A 47 30.98 15.68 16.43
CA LEU A 47 30.23 16.61 15.59
C LEU A 47 30.32 18.04 16.16
N THR A 48 30.60 18.98 15.27
CA THR A 48 30.61 20.41 15.52
C THR A 48 29.21 20.95 15.84
N ALA A 49 29.13 22.13 16.44
CA ALA A 49 27.86 22.78 16.75
C ALA A 49 27.00 22.99 15.48
N LEU A 50 27.64 23.36 14.36
CA LEU A 50 26.99 23.53 13.06
C LEU A 50 26.41 22.20 12.55
N GLU A 51 27.15 21.09 12.64
CA GLU A 51 26.65 19.79 12.20
C GLU A 51 25.44 19.33 13.03
N TRP A 52 25.45 19.58 14.34
CA TRP A 52 24.29 19.33 15.19
C TRP A 52 23.07 20.17 14.79
N GLU A 53 23.28 21.43 14.43
CA GLU A 53 22.23 22.32 13.96
C GLU A 53 21.66 21.83 12.62
N LEU A 54 22.52 21.47 11.66
CA LEU A 54 22.12 20.91 10.37
C LEU A 54 21.32 19.62 10.51
N ILE A 55 21.75 18.70 11.37
CA ILE A 55 21.03 17.46 11.64
C ILE A 55 19.66 17.76 12.25
N SER A 56 19.59 18.69 13.20
CA SER A 56 18.34 19.05 13.88
C SER A 56 17.33 19.73 12.94
N ASP A 57 17.81 20.49 11.96
CA ASP A 57 16.98 21.17 10.96
C ASP A 57 16.54 20.23 9.82
N CYS A 58 17.42 19.33 9.37
CA CYS A 58 17.12 18.43 8.25
C CYS A 58 16.32 17.18 8.66
N LEU A 59 16.53 16.65 9.86
CA LEU A 59 15.89 15.40 10.29
C LEU A 59 14.34 15.46 10.26
N PRO A 60 13.68 16.55 10.71
CA PRO A 60 12.22 16.69 10.60
C PRO A 60 11.69 16.70 9.16
N LEU A 61 12.52 17.04 8.17
CA LEU A 61 12.17 16.99 6.75
C LEU A 61 12.29 15.56 6.19
N LEU A 62 13.22 14.75 6.71
CA LEU A 62 13.42 13.37 6.28
C LEU A 62 12.46 12.38 6.95
N LYS A 63 12.05 12.66 8.19
CA LYS A 63 11.18 11.77 8.97
C LYS A 63 9.86 11.37 8.27
N PRO A 64 9.14 12.27 7.59
CA PRO A 64 7.94 11.91 6.84
C PRO A 64 8.16 10.87 5.74
N PHE A 65 9.33 10.90 5.07
CA PHE A 65 9.68 9.90 4.06
C PHE A 65 9.93 8.52 4.68
N GLU A 66 10.54 8.49 5.87
CA GLU A 66 10.76 7.24 6.60
C GLU A 66 9.43 6.61 7.02
N ILE A 67 8.52 7.42 7.57
CA ILE A 67 7.16 6.99 7.92
C ILE A 67 6.42 6.44 6.69
N MET A 68 6.41 7.18 5.58
CA MET A 68 5.77 6.72 4.33
C MET A 68 6.39 5.42 3.82
N THR A 69 7.72 5.29 3.88
CA THR A 69 8.41 4.07 3.42
C THR A 69 8.07 2.88 4.29
N VAL A 70 8.03 3.04 5.61
CA VAL A 70 7.63 1.97 6.53
C VAL A 70 6.19 1.54 6.26
N GLU A 71 5.27 2.49 6.09
CA GLU A 71 3.86 2.21 5.79
C GLU A 71 3.71 1.45 4.45
N LEU A 72 4.46 1.83 3.41
CA LEU A 72 4.43 1.15 2.10
C LEU A 72 5.19 -0.19 2.06
N SER A 73 5.98 -0.49 3.10
CA SER A 73 6.73 -1.75 3.25
C SER A 73 5.96 -2.81 4.04
N GLY A 74 4.69 -2.54 4.39
CA GLY A 74 3.81 -3.49 5.06
C GLY A 74 3.38 -4.67 4.18
N GLU A 75 2.95 -5.76 4.82
CA GLU A 75 2.53 -7.00 4.15
C GLU A 75 1.16 -7.52 4.62
N HIS A 76 0.58 -6.95 5.68
CA HIS A 76 -0.68 -7.40 6.28
C HIS A 76 -1.89 -6.50 5.95
N TYR A 77 -1.70 -5.50 5.09
CA TYR A 77 -2.75 -4.61 4.63
C TYR A 77 -2.45 -4.16 3.19
N PRO A 78 -3.46 -3.71 2.42
CA PRO A 78 -3.24 -3.18 1.08
C PRO A 78 -2.31 -1.96 1.09
N THR A 79 -1.12 -2.10 0.50
CA THR A 79 -0.12 -1.02 0.44
C THR A 79 -0.19 -0.24 -0.87
N LEU A 80 -0.62 -0.83 -1.99
CA LEU A 80 -0.69 -0.08 -3.25
C LEU A 80 -1.75 1.01 -3.22
N SER A 81 -2.88 0.78 -2.55
CA SER A 81 -4.00 1.73 -2.48
C SER A 81 -3.72 2.97 -1.63
N ILE A 82 -2.70 2.94 -0.77
CA ILE A 82 -2.30 4.08 0.06
C ILE A 82 -1.26 4.97 -0.64
N VAL A 83 -0.69 4.55 -1.77
CA VAL A 83 0.37 5.31 -2.46
C VAL A 83 -0.09 6.70 -2.87
N ILE A 84 -1.22 6.80 -3.58
CA ILE A 84 -1.75 8.08 -4.06
C ILE A 84 -2.07 9.02 -2.89
N PRO A 85 -2.88 8.64 -1.87
CA PRO A 85 -3.22 9.57 -0.79
C PRO A 85 -2.02 10.00 0.07
N LEU A 86 -0.97 9.18 0.18
CA LEU A 86 0.23 9.54 0.94
C LEU A 86 1.09 10.61 0.26
N ILE A 87 1.07 10.70 -1.08
CA ILE A 87 1.91 11.68 -1.81
C ILE A 87 1.49 13.13 -1.48
N PRO A 88 0.21 13.55 -1.60
CA PRO A 88 -0.22 14.87 -1.16
C PRO A 88 -0.02 15.10 0.34
N GLY A 89 -0.24 14.07 1.18
CA GLY A 89 0.00 14.16 2.62
C GLY A 89 1.47 14.45 2.95
N LEU A 90 2.41 13.83 2.25
CA LEU A 90 3.83 14.09 2.37
C LEU A 90 4.19 15.50 1.90
N GLN A 91 3.67 15.94 0.75
CA GLN A 91 3.88 17.31 0.26
C GLN A 91 3.35 18.37 1.23
N TYR A 92 2.14 18.18 1.77
CA TYR A 92 1.55 19.05 2.78
C TYR A 92 2.42 19.11 4.03
N THR A 93 2.86 17.95 4.52
CA THR A 93 3.71 17.84 5.70
C THR A 93 5.01 18.63 5.52
N LEU A 94 5.70 18.47 4.38
CA LEU A 94 6.94 19.19 4.10
C LEU A 94 6.74 20.68 3.96
N ARG A 95 5.69 21.13 3.26
CA ARG A 95 5.37 22.55 3.10
C ARG A 95 5.18 23.26 4.44
N ASN A 96 4.60 22.57 5.42
CA ASN A 96 4.32 23.11 6.76
C ASN A 96 5.51 23.03 7.73
N LYS A 97 6.63 22.41 7.36
CA LYS A 97 7.85 22.44 8.19
C LYS A 97 8.59 23.76 8.01
N THR A 98 9.01 24.37 9.10
CA THR A 98 9.95 25.52 9.08
C THR A 98 11.38 25.02 9.01
N THR A 99 12.26 25.79 8.39
CA THR A 99 13.69 25.51 8.30
C THR A 99 14.49 26.69 8.83
N THR A 100 15.56 26.42 9.56
CA THR A 100 16.43 27.47 10.15
C THR A 100 17.75 27.62 9.41
N THR A 101 18.20 26.58 8.71
CA THR A 101 19.48 26.58 7.99
C THR A 101 19.28 26.71 6.47
N ALA A 102 20.31 27.18 5.77
CA ALA A 102 20.34 27.20 4.31
C ALA A 102 20.22 25.79 3.71
N ALA A 103 20.87 24.80 4.35
CA ALA A 103 20.80 23.40 3.93
C ALA A 103 19.40 22.81 4.09
N GLY A 104 18.73 23.05 5.22
CA GLY A 104 17.34 22.60 5.43
C GLY A 104 16.38 23.24 4.43
N THR A 105 16.54 24.53 4.14
CA THR A 105 15.74 25.24 3.13
C THR A 105 15.93 24.64 1.73
N LEU A 106 17.17 24.37 1.35
CA LEU A 106 17.50 23.70 0.07
C LEU A 106 16.90 22.29 0.02
N LEU A 107 17.11 21.49 1.08
CA LEU A 107 16.59 20.14 1.19
C LEU A 107 15.06 20.11 1.06
N LYS A 108 14.35 21.00 1.78
CA LYS A 108 12.88 21.12 1.71
C LYS A 108 12.42 21.40 0.28
N LYS A 109 13.04 22.38 -0.39
CA LYS A 109 12.70 22.74 -1.78
C LYS A 109 12.95 21.56 -2.73
N THR A 110 14.15 21.00 -2.71
CA THR A 110 14.53 19.86 -3.57
C THR A 110 13.63 18.64 -3.32
N ALA A 111 13.30 18.35 -2.06
CA ALA A 111 12.42 17.25 -1.70
C ALA A 111 11.03 17.40 -2.31
N ILE A 112 10.43 18.59 -2.21
CA ILE A 112 9.11 18.88 -2.80
C ILE A 112 9.14 18.76 -4.33
N ASP A 113 10.17 19.33 -4.97
CA ASP A 113 10.32 19.29 -6.43
C ASP A 113 10.49 17.84 -6.94
N VAL A 114 11.32 17.05 -6.26
CA VAL A 114 11.53 15.64 -6.60
C VAL A 114 10.27 14.82 -6.38
N LEU A 115 9.51 15.06 -5.30
CA LEU A 115 8.24 14.39 -5.04
C LEU A 115 7.23 14.63 -6.15
N ALA A 116 7.02 15.88 -6.53
CA ALA A 116 6.09 16.23 -7.60
C ALA A 116 6.49 15.54 -8.92
N ARG A 117 7.78 15.58 -9.26
CA ARG A 117 8.29 15.01 -10.52
C ARG A 117 8.28 13.47 -10.55
N ARG A 118 8.72 12.82 -9.47
CA ARG A 118 8.92 11.35 -9.45
C ARG A 118 7.70 10.58 -8.99
N LEU A 119 6.95 11.10 -8.01
CA LEU A 119 5.80 10.41 -7.45
C LEU A 119 4.47 10.92 -8.01
N GLY A 120 4.39 12.17 -8.49
CA GLY A 120 3.16 12.72 -9.07
C GLY A 120 2.64 11.91 -10.26
N ILE A 121 3.52 11.27 -11.03
CA ILE A 121 3.16 10.39 -12.15
C ILE A 121 2.46 9.08 -11.72
N LEU A 122 2.55 8.69 -10.44
CA LEU A 122 1.94 7.45 -9.97
C LEU A 122 0.41 7.55 -9.91
N GLU A 123 -0.12 8.77 -9.79
CA GLU A 123 -1.56 9.00 -9.78
C GLU A 123 -2.22 8.68 -11.13
N SER A 124 -1.49 8.82 -12.24
CA SER A 124 -1.96 8.42 -13.58
C SER A 124 -1.64 6.97 -13.93
N ASN A 125 -0.93 6.24 -13.06
CA ASN A 125 -0.67 4.81 -13.28
C ASN A 125 -1.96 4.00 -13.06
N LYS A 126 -2.40 3.28 -14.10
CA LYS A 126 -3.65 2.51 -14.10
C LYS A 126 -3.80 1.53 -12.94
N ILE A 127 -2.72 0.84 -12.53
CA ILE A 127 -2.80 -0.17 -11.48
C ILE A 127 -2.89 0.50 -10.10
N VAL A 128 -2.03 1.49 -9.84
CA VAL A 128 -2.00 2.24 -8.57
C VAL A 128 -3.33 2.98 -8.36
N ALA A 129 -3.83 3.61 -9.44
CA ALA A 129 -5.08 4.35 -9.41
C ALA A 129 -6.28 3.44 -9.15
N LYS A 130 -6.38 2.28 -9.82
CA LYS A 130 -7.44 1.31 -9.55
C LYS A 130 -7.41 0.79 -8.12
N ALA A 131 -6.22 0.48 -7.59
CA ALA A 131 -6.08 0.06 -6.20
C ALA A 131 -6.57 1.15 -5.23
N THR A 132 -6.19 2.41 -5.46
CA THR A 132 -6.64 3.54 -4.61
C THR A 132 -8.16 3.75 -4.69
N PHE A 133 -8.73 3.71 -5.90
CA PHE A 133 -10.16 3.93 -6.11
C PHE A 133 -11.02 2.83 -5.45
N LEU A 134 -10.57 1.57 -5.53
CA LEU A 134 -11.24 0.42 -4.93
C LEU A 134 -11.04 0.34 -3.41
N ASP A 135 -10.27 1.24 -2.80
CA ASP A 135 -10.15 1.30 -1.35
C ASP A 135 -11.28 2.19 -0.77
N PRO A 136 -12.19 1.62 0.04
CA PRO A 136 -13.34 2.35 0.58
C PRO A 136 -12.93 3.47 1.55
N ARG A 137 -11.66 3.51 1.99
CA ARG A 137 -11.11 4.59 2.82
C ARG A 137 -10.81 5.84 2.00
N PHE A 138 -10.60 5.72 0.68
CA PHE A 138 -10.07 6.79 -0.16
C PHE A 138 -10.97 7.14 -1.35
N LYS A 139 -11.45 6.14 -2.10
CA LYS A 139 -12.28 6.33 -3.29
C LYS A 139 -11.71 7.43 -4.21
N LYS A 140 -12.56 8.33 -4.73
CA LYS A 140 -12.13 9.50 -5.49
C LYS A 140 -11.38 10.55 -4.66
N THR A 141 -11.68 10.68 -3.37
CA THR A 141 -11.03 11.70 -2.50
C THR A 141 -9.55 11.42 -2.21
N GLY A 142 -9.08 10.19 -2.46
CA GLY A 142 -7.65 9.87 -2.34
C GLY A 142 -6.79 10.54 -3.40
N PHE A 143 -7.37 10.96 -4.51
CA PHE A 143 -6.68 11.57 -5.64
C PHE A 143 -6.43 13.05 -5.40
N GLY A 144 -5.26 13.53 -5.83
CA GLY A 144 -4.94 14.96 -5.85
C GLY A 144 -5.57 15.67 -7.04
N LEU A 145 -5.76 14.96 -8.16
CA LEU A 145 -6.32 15.49 -9.41
C LEU A 145 -7.65 14.80 -9.73
N VAL A 146 -8.71 15.61 -9.81
CA VAL A 146 -10.08 15.15 -10.11
C VAL A 146 -10.15 14.41 -11.45
N ASP A 147 -9.37 14.85 -12.44
CA ASP A 147 -9.32 14.20 -13.76
C ASP A 147 -8.78 12.77 -13.68
N ASN A 148 -7.74 12.52 -12.88
CA ASN A 148 -7.21 11.17 -12.68
C ASN A 148 -8.23 10.26 -11.99
N ALA A 149 -8.99 10.79 -11.02
CA ALA A 149 -10.07 10.05 -10.37
C ALA A 149 -11.18 9.67 -11.38
N ASN A 150 -11.57 10.60 -12.26
CA ASN A 150 -12.59 10.37 -13.28
C ASN A 150 -12.12 9.42 -14.39
N ILE A 151 -10.86 9.50 -14.81
CA ILE A 151 -10.26 8.55 -15.75
C ILE A 151 -10.22 7.14 -15.14
N THR A 152 -9.89 7.03 -13.85
CA THR A 152 -9.87 5.76 -13.14
C THR A 152 -11.26 5.13 -13.04
N GLU A 153 -12.28 5.94 -12.77
CA GLU A 153 -13.68 5.52 -12.78
C GLU A 153 -14.05 4.89 -14.14
N LYS A 154 -13.67 5.54 -15.26
CA LYS A 154 -13.89 5.00 -16.60
C LYS A 154 -13.18 3.65 -16.78
N TRP A 155 -11.91 3.55 -16.39
CA TRP A 155 -11.16 2.30 -16.50
C TRP A 155 -11.72 1.14 -15.67
N ILE A 156 -12.38 1.43 -14.54
CA ILE A 156 -13.06 0.43 -13.72
C ILE A 156 -14.40 0.07 -14.36
N THR A 157 -15.14 1.07 -14.84
CA THR A 157 -16.40 0.86 -15.57
C THR A 157 -16.20 -0.08 -16.76
N ASP A 158 -15.18 0.16 -17.56
CA ASP A 158 -14.86 -0.66 -18.72
C ASP A 158 -14.51 -2.11 -18.34
N GLU A 159 -13.77 -2.31 -17.23
CA GLU A 159 -13.39 -3.64 -16.77
C GLU A 159 -14.59 -4.40 -16.19
N ILE A 160 -15.48 -3.73 -15.45
CA ILE A 160 -16.74 -4.32 -14.97
C ILE A 160 -17.63 -4.72 -16.14
N ASN A 161 -17.77 -3.85 -17.15
CA ASN A 161 -18.53 -4.16 -18.35
C ASN A 161 -17.97 -5.39 -19.09
N SER A 162 -16.66 -5.61 -19.06
CA SER A 162 -16.05 -6.82 -19.63
C SER A 162 -16.37 -8.06 -18.79
N ILE A 163 -16.36 -7.96 -17.46
CA ILE A 163 -16.69 -9.06 -16.55
C ILE A 163 -18.15 -9.48 -16.71
N MET A 164 -19.07 -8.50 -16.80
CA MET A 164 -20.49 -8.75 -16.96
C MET A 164 -20.82 -9.48 -18.28
N ARG A 165 -20.19 -9.06 -19.39
CA ARG A 165 -20.34 -9.72 -20.70
C ARG A 165 -19.89 -11.18 -20.66
N ASN A 166 -18.70 -11.45 -20.10
CA ASN A 166 -18.17 -12.81 -19.97
C ASN A 166 -19.05 -13.71 -19.09
N THR A 167 -19.74 -13.14 -18.09
CA THR A 167 -20.63 -13.91 -17.20
C THR A 167 -21.91 -14.32 -17.93
N GLN A 168 -22.49 -13.42 -18.73
CA GLN A 168 -23.70 -13.71 -19.53
C GLN A 168 -23.46 -14.78 -20.60
N GLU A 169 -22.30 -14.78 -21.26
CA GLU A 169 -21.92 -15.80 -22.26
C GLU A 169 -21.74 -17.20 -21.62
N ASN A 170 -21.25 -17.26 -20.38
CA ASN A 170 -21.10 -18.53 -19.65
C ASN A 170 -22.44 -19.08 -19.15
N GLU A 171 -23.39 -18.23 -18.75
CA GLU A 171 -24.73 -18.66 -18.32
C GLU A 171 -25.61 -19.15 -19.48
N THR A 172 -25.45 -18.60 -20.69
CA THR A 172 -26.16 -19.09 -21.89
C THR A 172 -25.67 -20.45 -22.37
N SER A 173 -24.53 -20.94 -21.87
CA SER A 173 -23.94 -22.23 -22.23
C SER A 173 -24.37 -23.39 -21.32
N ILE A 174 -25.23 -23.15 -20.32
CA ILE A 174 -25.76 -24.19 -19.43
C ILE A 174 -26.98 -24.84 -20.10
N MET A 175 -26.80 -26.09 -20.57
CA MET A 175 -27.90 -26.93 -21.09
C MET A 175 -29.07 -27.02 -20.10
N PRO A 176 -30.33 -27.14 -20.58
CA PRO A 176 -31.48 -27.21 -19.70
C PRO A 176 -31.39 -28.45 -18.81
N ILE A 177 -31.34 -28.23 -17.50
CA ILE A 177 -31.50 -29.28 -16.50
C ILE A 177 -32.95 -29.78 -16.63
N ASN A 178 -33.12 -31.04 -17.04
CA ASN A 178 -34.37 -31.79 -16.93
C ASN A 178 -34.84 -31.76 -15.48
N ARG A 179 -35.70 -30.78 -15.14
CA ARG A 179 -36.53 -30.80 -13.93
C ARG A 179 -37.94 -31.15 -14.37
N GLU A 180 -38.55 -32.10 -13.67
CA GLU A 180 -39.96 -32.42 -13.89
C GLU A 180 -40.83 -31.15 -13.84
N PRO A 181 -41.83 -31.02 -14.73
CA PRO A 181 -42.62 -29.82 -14.85
C PRO A 181 -43.43 -29.61 -13.57
N ASN A 182 -43.00 -28.67 -12.76
CA ASN A 182 -43.73 -28.25 -11.58
C ASN A 182 -44.81 -27.25 -12.04
N LEU A 183 -45.93 -27.79 -12.57
CA LEU A 183 -47.04 -27.08 -13.21
C LEU A 183 -47.51 -25.81 -12.48
N LEU A 184 -47.37 -25.76 -11.16
CA LEU A 184 -47.73 -24.60 -10.35
C LEU A 184 -46.86 -23.36 -10.61
N TRP A 185 -45.62 -23.56 -11.06
CA TRP A 185 -44.65 -22.48 -11.28
C TRP A 185 -44.61 -21.99 -12.72
N GLU A 186 -45.11 -22.74 -13.71
CA GLU A 186 -45.02 -22.39 -15.13
C GLU A 186 -45.55 -20.98 -15.45
N HIS A 187 -46.69 -20.60 -14.87
CA HIS A 187 -47.27 -19.27 -15.07
C HIS A 187 -46.42 -18.16 -14.42
N PHE A 188 -45.81 -18.44 -13.26
CA PHE A 188 -44.91 -17.49 -12.58
C PHE A 188 -43.57 -17.38 -13.32
N ASP A 189 -42.99 -18.51 -13.72
CA ASP A 189 -41.75 -18.60 -14.48
C ASP A 189 -41.88 -17.92 -15.84
N SER A 190 -43.03 -18.06 -16.51
CA SER A 190 -43.35 -17.33 -17.75
C SER A 190 -43.41 -15.82 -17.52
N LYS A 191 -44.06 -15.35 -16.44
CA LYS A 191 -44.10 -13.92 -16.10
C LYS A 191 -42.71 -13.37 -15.77
N VAL A 192 -41.93 -14.11 -14.98
CA VAL A 192 -40.56 -13.73 -14.61
C VAL A 192 -39.65 -13.73 -15.83
N SER A 193 -39.81 -14.69 -16.75
CA SER A 193 -39.04 -14.75 -17.99
C SER A 193 -39.36 -13.58 -18.91
N GLN A 194 -40.65 -13.21 -19.05
CA GLN A 194 -41.06 -12.02 -19.80
C GLN A 194 -40.51 -10.72 -19.19
N ILE A 195 -40.48 -10.61 -17.86
CA ILE A 195 -39.86 -9.48 -17.15
C ILE A 195 -38.34 -9.49 -17.37
N ARG A 196 -37.66 -10.64 -17.27
CA ARG A 196 -36.22 -10.74 -17.55
C ARG A 196 -35.86 -10.35 -18.98
N THR A 197 -36.68 -10.71 -19.97
CA THR A 197 -36.46 -10.33 -21.38
C THR A 197 -36.74 -8.86 -21.67
N THR A 198 -37.65 -8.21 -20.93
CA THR A 198 -37.95 -6.78 -21.09
C THR A 198 -37.08 -5.87 -20.22
N SER A 199 -36.47 -6.42 -19.16
CA SER A 199 -35.57 -5.72 -18.21
C SER A 199 -34.09 -5.93 -18.55
N SER A 200 -33.72 -6.13 -19.82
CA SER A 200 -32.35 -6.47 -20.22
C SER A 200 -31.31 -5.34 -20.02
N THR A 201 -31.63 -4.31 -19.24
CA THR A 201 -30.63 -3.46 -18.60
C THR A 201 -30.34 -4.04 -17.22
N GLY A 202 -29.56 -5.13 -17.19
CA GLY A 202 -28.84 -5.49 -15.97
C GLY A 202 -28.17 -4.24 -15.38
N ILE A 203 -28.06 -4.16 -14.06
CA ILE A 203 -27.51 -2.97 -13.36
C ILE A 203 -26.27 -2.50 -14.10
N SER A 204 -26.34 -1.32 -14.71
CA SER A 204 -25.23 -0.79 -15.49
C SER A 204 -23.99 -0.69 -14.59
N ALA A 205 -22.81 -1.00 -15.12
CA ALA A 205 -21.54 -0.84 -14.41
C ALA A 205 -21.40 0.57 -13.79
N SER A 206 -21.94 1.59 -14.47
CA SER A 206 -21.99 2.96 -13.97
C SER A 206 -22.84 3.13 -12.70
N LEU A 207 -23.96 2.42 -12.60
CA LEU A 207 -24.83 2.45 -11.42
C LEU A 207 -24.19 1.75 -10.22
N LEU A 208 -23.52 0.62 -10.43
CA LEU A 208 -22.76 -0.08 -9.38
C LEU A 208 -21.65 0.81 -8.80
N ILE A 209 -20.86 1.44 -9.67
CA ILE A 209 -19.78 2.33 -9.26
C ILE A 209 -20.35 3.52 -8.50
N ARG A 210 -21.43 4.12 -8.99
CA ARG A 210 -22.09 5.23 -8.31
C ARG A 210 -22.55 4.84 -6.92
N GLN A 211 -23.21 3.69 -6.76
CA GLN A 211 -23.65 3.19 -5.47
C GLN A 211 -22.46 2.98 -4.51
N TYR A 212 -21.36 2.40 -4.97
CA TYR A 212 -20.13 2.26 -4.19
C TYR A 212 -19.56 3.63 -3.76
N LEU A 213 -19.54 4.62 -4.66
CA LEU A 213 -19.05 5.96 -4.37
C LEU A 213 -19.92 6.71 -3.35
N GLU A 214 -21.24 6.51 -3.39
CA GLU A 214 -22.21 7.14 -2.47
C GLU A 214 -22.20 6.52 -1.06
N MET A 215 -21.64 5.32 -0.88
CA MET A 215 -21.47 4.73 0.45
C MET A 215 -20.57 5.59 1.35
N PRO A 216 -20.72 5.53 2.69
CA PRO A 216 -19.83 6.22 3.60
C PRO A 216 -18.38 5.74 3.45
N TYR A 217 -17.42 6.61 3.75
CA TYR A 217 -16.01 6.27 3.79
C TYR A 217 -15.71 5.34 4.96
N LEU A 218 -14.89 4.32 4.71
CA LEU A 218 -14.36 3.49 5.78
C LEU A 218 -13.31 4.28 6.56
N ASN A 219 -13.31 4.15 7.90
CA ASN A 219 -12.29 4.78 8.73
C ASN A 219 -10.88 4.30 8.32
N ARG A 220 -9.91 5.22 8.25
CA ARG A 220 -8.51 4.95 7.85
C ARG A 220 -7.89 3.76 8.59
N THR A 221 -8.23 3.57 9.86
CA THR A 221 -7.67 2.53 10.75
C THR A 221 -8.29 1.15 10.57
N LYS A 222 -9.40 1.04 9.84
CA LYS A 222 -10.08 -0.23 9.58
C LYS A 222 -9.50 -0.92 8.34
N ASN A 223 -9.64 -2.24 8.29
CA ASN A 223 -9.16 -3.04 7.18
C ASN A 223 -10.14 -2.97 5.99
N PRO A 224 -9.72 -2.47 4.81
CA PRO A 224 -10.59 -2.41 3.63
C PRO A 224 -10.99 -3.80 3.10
N LEU A 225 -10.21 -4.85 3.38
CA LEU A 225 -10.53 -6.21 2.95
C LEU A 225 -11.77 -6.76 3.67
N ASP A 226 -11.99 -6.36 4.93
CA ASP A 226 -13.17 -6.78 5.69
C ASP A 226 -14.45 -6.10 5.19
N PHE A 227 -14.36 -4.84 4.77
CA PHE A 227 -15.45 -4.15 4.06
C PHE A 227 -15.85 -4.92 2.80
N TRP A 228 -14.86 -5.30 1.97
CA TRP A 228 -15.14 -6.03 0.74
C TRP A 228 -15.71 -7.43 1.00
N LYS A 229 -15.26 -8.13 2.05
CA LYS A 229 -15.88 -9.42 2.45
C LYS A 229 -17.36 -9.27 2.80
N GLN A 230 -17.73 -8.21 3.52
CA GLN A 230 -19.12 -7.94 3.90
C GLN A 230 -19.99 -7.57 2.69
N HIS A 231 -19.41 -6.92 1.68
CA HIS A 231 -20.14 -6.46 0.49
C HIS A 231 -19.93 -7.33 -0.76
N LYS A 232 -19.37 -8.55 -0.60
CA LYS A 232 -19.12 -9.49 -1.70
C LYS A 232 -20.38 -9.78 -2.53
N ASN A 233 -21.52 -9.98 -1.85
CA ASN A 233 -22.79 -10.30 -2.52
C ASN A 233 -23.48 -9.06 -3.09
N THR A 234 -23.16 -7.87 -2.58
CA THR A 234 -23.73 -6.59 -3.03
C THR A 234 -23.02 -6.09 -4.28
N PHE A 235 -21.70 -6.25 -4.35
CA PHE A 235 -20.87 -5.81 -5.47
C PHE A 235 -19.91 -6.91 -5.94
N PRO A 236 -20.42 -8.01 -6.54
CA PRO A 236 -19.58 -9.14 -6.92
C PRO A 236 -18.48 -8.78 -7.91
N GLU A 237 -18.76 -7.90 -8.88
CA GLU A 237 -17.78 -7.46 -9.88
C GLU A 237 -16.70 -6.57 -9.26
N LEU A 238 -17.07 -5.59 -8.44
CA LEU A 238 -16.09 -4.76 -7.73
C LEU A 238 -15.27 -5.58 -6.74
N TYR A 239 -15.88 -6.56 -6.07
CA TYR A 239 -15.17 -7.49 -5.20
C TYR A 239 -14.10 -8.28 -5.97
N SER A 240 -14.41 -8.74 -7.18
CA SER A 240 -13.43 -9.42 -8.04
C SER A 240 -12.25 -8.51 -8.41
N LEU A 241 -12.50 -7.23 -8.71
CA LEU A 241 -11.46 -6.26 -9.01
C LEU A 241 -10.62 -5.92 -7.78
N GLN A 242 -11.25 -5.76 -6.61
CA GLN A 242 -10.52 -5.45 -5.38
C GLN A 242 -9.49 -6.55 -5.08
N LEU A 243 -9.85 -7.84 -5.26
CA LEU A 243 -8.96 -8.97 -5.03
C LEU A 243 -7.72 -8.91 -5.94
N LYS A 244 -7.88 -8.39 -7.16
CA LYS A 244 -6.80 -8.22 -8.14
C LYS A 244 -5.87 -7.05 -7.81
N TYR A 245 -6.41 -5.94 -7.29
CA TYR A 245 -5.67 -4.68 -7.17
C TYR A 245 -5.19 -4.37 -5.75
N LEU A 246 -5.94 -4.71 -4.70
CA LEU A 246 -5.53 -4.45 -3.31
C LEU A 246 -4.48 -5.43 -2.78
N CYS A 247 -4.30 -6.59 -3.43
CA CYS A 247 -3.27 -7.56 -3.06
C CYS A 247 -1.87 -7.19 -3.58
N VAL A 248 -1.77 -6.22 -4.48
CA VAL A 248 -0.49 -5.83 -5.07
C VAL A 248 0.33 -5.07 -4.02
N PRO A 249 1.58 -5.47 -3.73
CA PRO A 249 2.44 -4.72 -2.83
C PRO A 249 2.93 -3.44 -3.51
N ALA A 250 3.02 -2.34 -2.75
CA ALA A 250 3.57 -1.08 -3.26
C ALA A 250 5.10 -1.13 -3.48
N THR A 251 5.80 -2.02 -2.79
CA THR A 251 7.26 -2.11 -2.78
C THR A 251 7.75 -3.55 -2.89
N ALA A 252 9.02 -3.74 -3.27
CA ALA A 252 9.68 -5.04 -3.26
C ALA A 252 10.18 -5.46 -1.87
N VAL A 253 9.99 -4.63 -0.83
CA VAL A 253 10.55 -4.89 0.51
C VAL A 253 10.05 -6.22 1.13
N PRO A 254 8.78 -6.64 0.96
CA PRO A 254 8.33 -7.94 1.47
C PRO A 254 9.12 -9.11 0.86
N SER A 255 9.38 -9.10 -0.46
CA SER A 255 10.16 -10.15 -1.11
C SER A 255 11.64 -10.09 -0.70
N GLU A 256 12.23 -8.90 -0.60
CA GLU A 256 13.59 -8.71 -0.08
C GLU A 256 13.78 -9.25 1.34
N ARG A 257 12.76 -9.15 2.21
CA ARG A 257 12.78 -9.72 3.57
C ARG A 257 12.82 -11.24 3.54
N VAL A 258 12.03 -11.86 2.67
CA VAL A 258 12.06 -13.31 2.43
C VAL A 258 13.44 -13.72 1.93
N PHE A 259 14.00 -13.03 0.93
CA PHE A 259 15.33 -13.33 0.41
C PHE A 259 16.45 -13.08 1.43
N SER A 260 16.35 -12.05 2.27
CA SER A 260 17.33 -11.78 3.33
C SER A 260 17.35 -12.89 4.38
N LYS A 261 16.16 -13.34 4.83
CA LYS A 261 16.02 -14.47 5.77
C LYS A 261 16.53 -15.77 5.13
N THR A 262 16.25 -15.95 3.84
CA THR A 262 16.75 -17.09 3.06
C THR A 262 18.28 -17.06 2.91
N GLY A 263 18.86 -15.89 2.65
CA GLY A 263 20.30 -15.68 2.57
C GLY A 263 21.03 -16.06 3.86
N GLN A 264 20.41 -15.77 5.02
CA GLN A 264 20.92 -16.22 6.32
C GLN A 264 20.84 -17.75 6.50
N ILE A 265 19.84 -18.42 5.92
CA ILE A 265 19.71 -19.89 5.93
C ILE A 265 20.75 -20.55 5.03
N THR A 266 21.12 -19.91 3.92
CA THR A 266 22.11 -20.42 2.96
C THR A 266 23.57 -20.10 3.32
N ASN A 267 23.81 -19.20 4.28
CA ASN A 267 25.17 -18.74 4.59
C ASN A 267 26.02 -19.82 5.30
N ASP A 268 27.35 -19.67 5.20
CA ASP A 268 28.51 -20.59 5.41
C ASP A 268 28.44 -21.86 6.30
N ARG A 269 27.43 -22.04 7.15
CA ARG A 269 27.26 -23.23 8.00
C ARG A 269 26.46 -24.36 7.34
N ARG A 270 25.80 -24.13 6.19
CA ARG A 270 24.97 -25.14 5.48
C ARG A 270 25.11 -25.06 3.94
N ASN A 271 26.34 -25.15 3.45
CA ASN A 271 26.69 -24.98 2.02
C ASN A 271 26.31 -26.17 1.11
N ARG A 272 25.44 -27.09 1.57
CA ARG A 272 25.04 -28.31 0.85
C ARG A 272 23.55 -28.38 0.51
N LEU A 273 22.81 -27.29 0.70
CA LEU A 273 21.39 -27.28 0.36
C LEU A 273 21.20 -27.10 -1.15
N HIS A 274 20.56 -28.07 -1.80
CA HIS A 274 20.22 -27.97 -3.22
C HIS A 274 19.17 -26.85 -3.44
N PRO A 275 19.23 -26.07 -4.52
CA PRO A 275 18.28 -24.96 -4.80
C PRO A 275 16.81 -25.34 -4.63
N LYS A 276 16.41 -26.51 -5.16
CA LYS A 276 15.04 -27.03 -5.02
C LYS A 276 14.58 -27.20 -3.56
N ASN A 277 15.47 -27.62 -2.67
CA ASN A 277 15.15 -27.76 -1.24
C ASN A 277 15.07 -26.40 -0.55
N LEU A 278 15.84 -25.40 -1.02
CA LEU A 278 15.74 -24.03 -0.55
C LEU A 278 14.35 -23.46 -0.87
N ASP A 279 13.88 -23.64 -2.10
CA ASP A 279 12.57 -23.17 -2.53
C ASP A 279 11.45 -23.74 -1.65
N TYR A 280 11.48 -25.04 -1.36
CA TYR A 280 10.51 -25.66 -0.44
C TYR A 280 10.59 -25.10 0.97
N ILE A 281 11.79 -24.89 1.53
CA ILE A 281 11.95 -24.32 2.87
C ILE A 281 11.40 -22.89 2.91
N VAL A 282 11.72 -22.07 1.90
CA VAL A 282 11.25 -20.69 1.79
C VAL A 282 9.73 -20.65 1.67
N PHE A 283 9.16 -21.49 0.81
CA PHE A 283 7.73 -21.63 0.65
C PHE A 283 7.06 -22.05 1.97
N LEU A 284 7.48 -23.14 2.59
CA LEU A 284 6.89 -23.64 3.84
C LEU A 284 6.98 -22.63 4.97
N ASN A 285 8.15 -22.02 5.18
CA ASN A 285 8.36 -21.01 6.23
C ASN A 285 7.55 -19.72 5.97
N SER A 286 7.28 -19.37 4.72
CA SER A 286 6.44 -18.20 4.40
C SER A 286 4.95 -18.48 4.59
N ASN A 287 4.53 -19.74 4.46
CA ASN A 287 3.13 -20.15 4.59
C ASN A 287 2.77 -20.70 6.00
N ILE A 288 3.75 -20.92 6.89
CA ILE A 288 3.52 -21.56 8.20
C ILE A 288 2.55 -20.78 9.12
N ASN A 289 2.45 -19.46 8.94
CA ASN A 289 1.59 -18.58 9.73
C ASN A 289 0.32 -18.17 8.99
N LEU A 290 0.10 -18.65 7.77
CA LEU A 290 -1.17 -18.50 7.08
C LEU A 290 -2.12 -19.56 7.67
N ASN A 291 -2.78 -19.23 8.78
CA ASN A 291 -3.89 -20.03 9.25
C ASN A 291 -4.98 -19.98 8.17
N LEU A 292 -5.11 -21.08 7.42
CA LEU A 292 -6.23 -21.35 6.52
C LEU A 292 -7.53 -21.54 7.32
#